data_AF-A0AAC9AWX1-F1
#
_entry.id   AF-A0AAC9AWX1-F1
#
_cell.length_a   1.000
_cell.length_b   1.000
_cell.length_c   1.000
_cell.angle_alpha   90.00
_cell.angle_beta   90.00
_cell.angle_gamma   90.00
#
_symmetry.space_group_name_H-M   'P 1'
#
loop_
_entity.id
_entity.type
_entity.pdbx_description
1 polymer ?
#
loop_
_entity_poly.entity_id
_entity_poly.type
_entity_poly.pdbx_seq_one_letter_code
_entity_poly.pdbx_strand_id
1 'polypeptide(L)'
;MTTEVPAASWRKLALQSLFGALAGAGAMIAAMTLLEGELPVWQKSQIILVGVGMIYVLMGLFVGLGVLAPRLLGQRMLNVADAEEIVEERGNLGASALSCTAIGAALVLLAYATVEGANAPVTASTAYWILLALLVAGTAIMLPMWRNFDELWRQLAVDASALAGNILMTMCFAWGGAAAAGLVAAPHPLDLVSAAFGIFLLATFIAVGRRGMMMPS
;
A
#
# COMPACT_ATOMS: atom_id res chain seq x y z
N MET A 1 23.24 11.69 -31.03
CA MET A 1 21.81 12.03 -30.97
C MET A 1 21.30 11.53 -29.63
N THR A 2 21.21 12.42 -28.65
CA THR A 2 20.65 12.14 -27.32
C THR A 2 19.14 12.32 -27.41
N THR A 3 18.40 11.22 -27.37
CA THR A 3 16.94 11.30 -27.22
C THR A 3 16.66 11.71 -25.78
N GLU A 4 16.42 13.00 -25.56
CA GLU A 4 15.82 13.48 -24.31
C GLU A 4 14.41 12.87 -24.21
N VAL A 5 14.26 11.89 -23.32
CA VAL A 5 12.94 11.38 -22.94
C VAL A 5 12.33 12.46 -22.04
N PRO A 6 11.18 13.07 -22.40
CA PRO A 6 10.62 14.15 -21.62
C PRO A 6 10.24 13.63 -20.24
N ALA A 7 10.81 14.25 -19.20
CA ALA A 7 10.58 13.91 -17.81
C ALA A 7 9.08 13.78 -17.51
N ALA A 8 8.67 12.64 -16.95
CA ALA A 8 7.28 12.47 -16.52
C ALA A 8 7.00 13.45 -15.37
N SER A 9 6.32 14.55 -15.67
CA SER A 9 6.01 15.55 -14.64
C SER A 9 5.19 14.92 -13.52
N TRP A 10 5.40 15.34 -12.28
CA TRP A 10 4.60 14.95 -11.12
C TRP A 10 3.08 15.03 -11.38
N ARG A 11 2.67 15.98 -12.23
CA ARG A 11 1.31 16.12 -12.73
C ARG A 11 0.85 14.92 -13.56
N LYS A 12 1.70 14.37 -14.42
CA LYS A 12 1.43 13.17 -15.22
C LYS A 12 1.30 11.92 -14.33
N LEU A 13 2.16 11.77 -13.32
CA LEU A 13 2.08 10.65 -12.38
C LEU A 13 0.81 10.73 -11.52
N ALA A 14 0.48 11.91 -10.99
CA ALA A 14 -0.77 12.16 -10.29
C ALA A 14 -2.00 11.93 -11.18
N LEU A 15 -1.93 12.28 -12.47
CA LEU A 15 -3.01 12.00 -13.43
C LEU A 15 -3.16 10.49 -13.66
N GLN A 16 -2.05 9.77 -13.86
CA GLN A 16 -2.05 8.33 -14.09
C GLN A 16 -2.55 7.56 -12.87
N SER A 17 -2.15 7.95 -11.66
CA SER A 17 -2.67 7.35 -10.43
C SER A 17 -4.15 7.64 -10.24
N LEU A 18 -4.60 8.86 -10.55
CA LEU A 18 -6.03 9.21 -10.54
C LEU A 18 -6.82 8.39 -11.54
N PHE A 19 -6.34 8.25 -12.79
CA PHE A 19 -6.98 7.40 -13.80
C PHE A 19 -7.03 5.94 -13.36
N GLY A 20 -5.95 5.41 -12.77
CA GLY A 20 -5.92 4.06 -12.21
C GLY A 20 -6.94 3.89 -11.08
N ALA A 21 -7.03 4.85 -10.17
CA ALA A 21 -8.00 4.85 -9.08
C ALA A 21 -9.44 4.89 -9.60
N LEU A 22 -9.73 5.76 -10.57
CA LEU A 22 -11.06 5.88 -11.19
C LEU A 22 -11.43 4.62 -11.99
N ALA A 23 -10.49 4.05 -12.75
CA ALA A 23 -10.71 2.81 -13.49
C ALA A 23 -10.95 1.63 -12.54
N GLY A 24 -10.16 1.51 -11.47
CA GLY A 24 -10.35 0.49 -10.43
C GLY A 24 -11.70 0.62 -9.73
N ALA A 25 -12.08 1.84 -9.33
CA ALA A 25 -13.38 2.12 -8.73
C ALA A 25 -14.54 1.78 -9.69
N GLY A 26 -14.43 2.18 -10.96
CA GLY A 26 -15.43 1.88 -11.98
C GLY A 26 -15.57 0.39 -12.27
N ALA A 27 -14.46 -0.33 -12.40
CA ALA A 27 -14.46 -1.78 -12.60
C ALA A 27 -15.09 -2.52 -11.41
N MET A 28 -14.81 -2.08 -10.17
CA MET A 28 -15.39 -2.68 -8.97
C MET A 28 -16.89 -2.42 -8.88
N ILE A 29 -17.36 -1.21 -9.18
CA ILE A 29 -18.79 -0.89 -9.22
C ILE A 29 -19.49 -1.75 -10.28
N ALA A 30 -18.92 -1.85 -11.48
CA ALA A 30 -19.46 -2.68 -12.55
C ALA A 30 -19.53 -4.16 -12.15
N ALA A 31 -18.47 -4.71 -11.54
CA ALA A 31 -18.44 -6.08 -11.04
C ALA A 31 -19.53 -6.31 -9.98
N MET A 32 -19.71 -5.39 -9.03
CA MET A 32 -20.75 -5.49 -8.02
C MET A 32 -22.14 -5.51 -8.66
N THR A 33 -22.43 -4.63 -9.62
CA THR A 33 -23.73 -4.60 -10.31
C THR A 33 -24.01 -5.84 -11.15
N LEU A 34 -22.96 -6.47 -11.71
CA LEU A 34 -23.11 -7.69 -12.51
C LEU A 34 -23.27 -8.97 -11.67
N LEU A 35 -22.85 -8.93 -10.41
CA LEU A 35 -22.87 -10.06 -9.47
C LEU A 35 -23.93 -9.91 -8.37
N GLU A 36 -24.84 -8.95 -8.50
CA GLU A 36 -25.96 -8.74 -7.58
C GLU A 36 -26.82 -10.00 -7.47
N GLY A 37 -26.91 -10.58 -6.26
CA GLY A 37 -27.79 -11.71 -5.95
C GLY A 37 -27.11 -13.08 -5.76
N GLU A 38 -25.86 -13.26 -6.21
CA GLU A 38 -25.12 -14.54 -6.05
C GLU A 38 -24.00 -14.50 -5.00
N LEU A 39 -23.66 -13.31 -4.48
CA LEU A 39 -22.55 -13.09 -3.55
C LEU A 39 -23.00 -12.52 -2.20
N PRO A 40 -22.22 -12.74 -1.12
CA PRO A 40 -22.41 -12.04 0.15
C PRO A 40 -22.45 -10.52 -0.04
N VAL A 41 -23.22 -9.80 0.77
CA VAL A 41 -23.32 -8.34 0.65
C VAL A 41 -22.10 -7.69 1.29
N TRP A 42 -21.27 -7.03 0.47
CA TRP A 42 -20.09 -6.31 0.93
C TRP A 42 -20.43 -4.87 1.32
N GLN A 43 -19.97 -4.43 2.49
CA GLN A 43 -20.03 -3.04 2.91
C GLN A 43 -18.92 -2.22 2.23
N LYS A 44 -19.17 -0.92 2.03
CA LYS A 44 -18.21 0.01 1.40
C LYS A 44 -16.83 -0.03 2.06
N SER A 45 -16.77 -0.05 3.39
CA SER A 45 -15.52 -0.09 4.14
C SER A 45 -14.71 -1.37 3.92
N GLN A 46 -15.39 -2.51 3.70
CA GLN A 46 -14.72 -3.78 3.40
C GLN A 46 -14.10 -3.75 2.00
N ILE A 47 -14.83 -3.19 1.02
CA ILE A 47 -14.35 -3.02 -0.35
C ILE A 47 -13.12 -2.12 -0.38
N ILE A 48 -13.14 -1.00 0.35
CA ILE A 48 -11.98 -0.09 0.45
C ILE A 48 -10.77 -0.82 1.05
N LEU A 49 -10.97 -1.58 2.13
CA LEU A 49 -9.89 -2.32 2.79
C LEU A 49 -9.29 -3.40 1.87
N VAL A 50 -10.11 -4.12 1.11
CA VAL A 50 -9.64 -5.04 0.06
C VAL A 50 -8.82 -4.28 -0.99
N GLY A 51 -9.32 -3.14 -1.47
CA GLY A 51 -8.62 -2.33 -2.45
C GLY A 51 -7.22 -1.91 -1.99
N VAL A 52 -7.11 -1.40 -0.76
CA VAL A 52 -5.82 -1.04 -0.16
C VAL A 52 -4.93 -2.28 0.00
N GLY A 53 -5.47 -3.37 0.54
CA GLY A 53 -4.72 -4.63 0.69
C GLY A 53 -4.19 -5.17 -0.63
N MET A 54 -4.99 -5.12 -1.70
CA MET A 54 -4.59 -5.56 -3.04
C MET A 54 -3.45 -4.72 -3.62
N ILE A 55 -3.40 -3.41 -3.36
CA ILE A 55 -2.26 -2.58 -3.78
C ILE A 55 -0.96 -3.08 -3.12
N TYR A 56 -1.00 -3.39 -1.82
CA TYR A 56 0.15 -3.94 -1.10
C TYR A 56 0.55 -5.33 -1.61
N VAL A 57 -0.42 -6.21 -1.89
CA VAL A 57 -0.16 -7.54 -2.47
C VAL A 57 0.51 -7.42 -3.84
N LEU A 58 -0.05 -6.61 -4.74
CA LEU A 58 0.49 -6.44 -6.09
C LEU A 58 1.88 -5.81 -6.05
N MET A 59 2.07 -4.79 -5.22
CA MET A 59 3.38 -4.15 -5.03
C MET A 59 4.42 -5.15 -4.50
N GLY A 60 4.09 -5.89 -3.44
CA GLY A 60 4.97 -6.90 -2.87
C GLY A 60 5.28 -8.03 -3.85
N LEU A 61 4.29 -8.48 -4.64
CA LEU A 61 4.48 -9.49 -5.67
C LEU A 61 5.40 -9.00 -6.79
N PHE A 62 5.17 -7.80 -7.32
CA PHE A 62 6.00 -7.24 -8.40
C PHE A 62 7.45 -7.01 -7.95
N VAL A 63 7.64 -6.47 -6.75
CA VAL A 63 8.98 -6.30 -6.19
C VAL A 63 9.63 -7.66 -5.92
N GLY A 64 8.89 -8.60 -5.32
CA GLY A 64 9.38 -9.95 -5.03
C GLY A 64 9.79 -10.72 -6.29
N LEU A 65 9.00 -10.65 -7.37
CA LEU A 65 9.35 -11.23 -8.67
C LEU A 65 10.61 -10.57 -9.26
N GLY A 66 10.73 -9.24 -9.14
CA GLY A 66 11.93 -8.50 -9.55
C GLY A 66 13.19 -8.96 -8.81
N VAL A 67 13.07 -9.22 -7.50
CA VAL A 67 14.15 -9.70 -6.64
C VAL A 67 14.54 -11.15 -6.94
N LEU A 68 13.56 -12.03 -7.21
CA LEU A 68 13.78 -13.43 -7.55
C LEU A 68 14.42 -13.61 -8.94
N ALA A 69 14.12 -12.72 -9.89
CA ALA A 69 14.67 -12.75 -11.24
C ALA A 69 15.32 -11.41 -11.64
N PRO A 70 16.46 -11.01 -11.02
CA PRO A 70 17.04 -9.67 -11.19
C PRO A 70 17.36 -9.31 -12.65
N ARG A 71 17.96 -10.25 -13.39
CA ARG A 71 18.40 -10.04 -14.78
C ARG A 71 17.28 -10.13 -15.82
N LEU A 72 16.17 -10.78 -15.49
CA LEU A 72 15.07 -11.02 -16.43
C LEU A 72 13.91 -10.03 -16.24
N LEU A 73 13.51 -9.84 -14.98
CA LEU A 73 12.36 -9.04 -14.60
C LEU A 73 12.77 -7.83 -13.77
N GLY A 74 13.72 -8.00 -12.84
CA GLY A 74 14.15 -6.98 -11.89
C GLY A 74 14.57 -5.66 -12.53
N GLN A 75 15.52 -5.67 -13.48
CA GLN A 75 16.02 -4.44 -14.11
C GLN A 75 14.91 -3.57 -14.72
N ARG A 76 13.96 -4.17 -15.44
CA ARG A 76 12.87 -3.43 -16.10
C ARG A 76 11.75 -3.04 -15.13
N MET A 77 11.40 -3.93 -14.20
CA MET A 77 10.26 -3.70 -13.30
C MET A 77 10.60 -2.79 -12.13
N LEU A 78 11.83 -2.90 -11.61
CA LEU A 78 12.34 -2.06 -10.52
C LEU A 78 13.07 -0.81 -11.04
N ASN A 79 13.18 -0.64 -12.36
CA ASN A 79 13.84 0.50 -13.00
C ASN A 79 15.26 0.73 -12.45
N VAL A 80 16.05 -0.34 -12.35
CA VAL A 80 17.43 -0.31 -11.84
C VAL A 80 18.40 -0.47 -13.01
N ALA A 81 19.44 0.36 -13.05
CA ALA A 81 20.42 0.38 -14.12
C ALA A 81 21.27 -0.90 -14.16
N ASP A 82 21.55 -1.49 -12.98
CA ASP A 82 22.32 -2.72 -12.85
C ASP A 82 21.57 -3.78 -12.04
N ALA A 83 21.58 -5.03 -12.52
CA ALA A 83 21.01 -6.14 -11.78
C ALA A 83 21.84 -6.52 -10.55
N GLU A 84 23.13 -6.17 -10.52
CA GLU A 84 24.02 -6.44 -9.39
C GLU A 84 23.55 -5.71 -8.13
N GLU A 85 23.05 -4.48 -8.25
CA GLU A 85 22.48 -3.70 -7.14
C GLU A 85 21.27 -4.42 -6.49
N ILE A 86 20.44 -5.07 -7.31
CA ILE A 86 19.31 -5.89 -6.83
C ILE A 86 19.81 -7.13 -6.06
N VAL A 87 20.98 -7.68 -6.43
CA VAL A 87 21.57 -8.83 -5.73
C VAL A 87 22.15 -8.40 -4.39
N GLU A 88 22.79 -7.23 -4.32
CA GLU A 88 23.33 -6.66 -3.08
C GLU A 88 22.22 -6.32 -2.08
N GLU A 89 21.14 -5.67 -2.54
CA GLU A 89 20.00 -5.29 -1.70
C GLU A 89 18.92 -6.38 -1.58
N ARG A 90 19.18 -7.59 -2.12
CA ARG A 90 18.21 -8.70 -2.18
C ARG A 90 17.59 -9.01 -0.82
N GLY A 91 18.38 -8.96 0.25
CA GLY A 91 17.90 -9.24 1.61
C GLY A 91 16.86 -8.21 2.06
N ASN A 92 17.15 -6.93 1.88
CA ASN A 92 16.28 -5.82 2.30
C ASN A 92 15.04 -5.70 1.41
N LEU A 93 15.22 -5.78 0.08
CA LEU A 93 14.12 -5.73 -0.89
C LEU A 93 13.21 -6.96 -0.77
N GLY A 94 13.79 -8.14 -0.60
CA GLY A 94 13.05 -9.39 -0.41
C GLY A 94 12.23 -9.40 0.88
N ALA A 95 12.82 -8.97 2.00
CA ALA A 95 12.11 -8.86 3.27
C ALA A 95 10.96 -7.85 3.18
N SER A 96 11.20 -6.69 2.56
CA SER A 96 10.18 -5.65 2.38
C SER A 96 9.04 -6.12 1.46
N ALA A 97 9.36 -6.81 0.37
CA ALA A 97 8.37 -7.39 -0.55
C ALA A 97 7.52 -8.46 0.12
N LEU A 98 8.13 -9.34 0.92
CA LEU A 98 7.43 -10.36 1.69
C LEU A 98 6.51 -9.73 2.74
N SER A 99 7.00 -8.75 3.51
CA SER A 99 6.20 -8.02 4.50
C SER A 99 5.02 -7.29 3.84
N CYS A 100 5.24 -6.58 2.73
CA CYS A 100 4.17 -5.92 1.98
C CYS A 100 3.12 -6.90 1.49
N THR A 101 3.53 -8.03 0.91
CA THR A 101 2.61 -9.06 0.42
C THR A 101 1.82 -9.67 1.56
N ALA A 102 2.47 -10.05 2.66
CA ALA A 102 1.84 -10.68 3.81
C ALA A 102 0.84 -9.74 4.49
N ILE A 103 1.22 -8.47 4.71
CA ILE A 103 0.34 -7.45 5.28
C ILE A 103 -0.85 -7.19 4.35
N GLY A 104 -0.60 -7.02 3.04
CA GLY A 104 -1.67 -6.84 2.05
C GLY A 104 -2.67 -7.98 2.06
N ALA A 105 -2.18 -9.22 2.09
CA ALA A 105 -3.03 -10.42 2.16
C ALA A 105 -3.83 -10.47 3.47
N ALA A 106 -3.23 -10.08 4.59
CA ALA A 106 -3.92 -10.01 5.88
C ALA A 106 -5.01 -8.93 5.91
N LEU A 107 -4.82 -7.79 5.22
CA LEU A 107 -5.86 -6.76 5.06
C LEU A 107 -7.05 -7.29 4.25
N VAL A 108 -6.79 -7.98 3.13
CA VAL A 108 -7.84 -8.63 2.33
C VAL A 108 -8.56 -9.70 3.13
N LEU A 109 -7.81 -10.52 3.89
CA LEU A 109 -8.37 -11.55 4.75
C LEU A 109 -9.26 -10.95 5.85
N LEU A 110 -8.81 -9.88 6.51
CA LEU A 110 -9.59 -9.18 7.53
C LEU A 110 -10.88 -8.61 6.94
N ALA A 111 -10.81 -7.96 5.77
CA ALA A 111 -11.99 -7.45 5.09
C ALA A 111 -12.98 -8.58 4.80
N TYR A 112 -12.52 -9.68 4.19
CA TYR A 112 -13.37 -10.82 3.86
C TYR A 112 -13.96 -11.51 5.11
N ALA A 113 -13.17 -11.66 6.18
CA ALA A 113 -13.62 -12.26 7.43
C ALA A 113 -14.67 -11.44 8.19
N THR A 114 -14.81 -10.15 7.86
CA THR A 114 -15.87 -9.29 8.43
C THR A 114 -17.14 -9.25 7.60
N VAL A 115 -17.17 -9.87 6.42
CA VAL A 115 -18.38 -9.93 5.57
C VAL A 115 -19.37 -10.91 6.19
N GLU A 116 -20.59 -10.46 6.46
CA GLU A 116 -21.63 -11.32 7.01
C GLU A 116 -22.02 -12.43 6.02
N GLY A 117 -22.11 -13.66 6.50
CA GLY A 117 -22.47 -14.83 5.68
C GLY A 117 -21.37 -15.28 4.70
N ALA A 118 -20.20 -14.65 4.70
CA ALA A 118 -19.07 -15.12 3.91
C ALA A 118 -18.47 -16.40 4.51
N ASN A 119 -18.09 -17.34 3.64
CA ASN A 119 -17.31 -18.52 4.00
C ASN A 119 -15.83 -18.14 4.10
N ALA A 120 -15.50 -17.25 5.04
CA ALA A 120 -14.12 -16.87 5.30
C ALA A 120 -13.34 -18.04 5.90
N PRO A 121 -12.07 -18.24 5.50
CA PRO A 121 -11.27 -19.38 5.98
C PRO A 121 -10.91 -19.25 7.47
N VAL A 122 -11.06 -18.06 8.06
CA VAL A 122 -10.83 -17.79 9.48
C VAL A 122 -11.86 -16.79 10.00
N THR A 123 -12.01 -16.71 11.33
CA THR A 123 -12.85 -15.70 11.97
C THR A 123 -12.25 -14.30 11.88
N ALA A 124 -13.08 -13.24 11.99
CA ALA A 124 -12.62 -11.85 11.99
C ALA A 124 -11.58 -11.56 13.09
N SER A 125 -11.75 -12.14 14.27
CA SER A 125 -10.79 -11.98 15.38
C SER A 125 -9.45 -12.66 15.06
N THR A 126 -9.47 -13.86 14.47
CA THR A 126 -8.25 -14.54 14.00
C THR A 126 -7.54 -13.71 12.92
N ALA A 127 -8.28 -13.20 11.93
CA ALA A 127 -7.72 -12.34 10.88
C ALA A 127 -7.07 -11.06 11.45
N TYR A 128 -7.70 -10.43 12.45
CA TYR A 128 -7.15 -9.28 13.16
C TYR A 128 -5.82 -9.62 13.86
N TRP A 129 -5.77 -10.73 14.59
CA TRP A 129 -4.54 -11.15 15.27
C TRP A 129 -3.43 -11.52 14.29
N ILE A 130 -3.75 -12.11 13.14
CA ILE A 130 -2.78 -12.35 12.06
C ILE A 130 -2.21 -11.02 11.55
N LEU A 131 -3.06 -10.05 11.24
CA LEU A 131 -2.62 -8.72 10.79
C LEU A 131 -1.72 -8.05 11.84
N LEU A 132 -2.12 -8.08 13.11
CA LEU A 132 -1.34 -7.49 14.18
C LEU A 132 0.01 -8.19 14.38
N ALA A 133 0.04 -9.52 14.34
CA ALA A 133 1.27 -10.31 14.41
C ALA A 133 2.23 -9.97 13.25
N LEU A 134 1.70 -9.81 12.04
CA LEU A 134 2.49 -9.41 10.86
C LEU A 134 3.03 -7.98 10.98
N LEU A 135 2.25 -7.05 11.54
CA LEU A 135 2.71 -5.69 11.81
C LEU A 135 3.85 -5.67 12.84
N VAL A 136 3.72 -6.43 13.92
CA VAL A 136 4.77 -6.58 14.93
C VAL A 136 6.01 -7.22 14.31
N ALA A 137 5.85 -8.30 13.53
CA ALA A 137 6.96 -8.96 12.85
C ALA A 137 7.66 -8.05 11.83
N GLY A 138 6.90 -7.32 11.01
CA GLY A 138 7.45 -6.35 10.05
C GLY A 138 8.21 -5.22 10.75
N THR A 139 7.69 -4.72 11.85
CA THR A 139 8.39 -3.73 12.69
C THR A 139 9.69 -4.31 13.26
N ALA A 140 9.64 -5.56 13.76
CA ALA A 140 10.83 -6.23 14.29
C ALA A 140 11.90 -6.48 13.22
N ILE A 141 11.52 -6.76 11.98
CA ILE A 141 12.42 -6.86 10.82
C ILE A 141 13.02 -5.49 10.46
N MET A 142 12.23 -4.42 10.57
CA MET A 142 12.69 -3.05 10.29
C MET A 142 13.80 -2.59 11.25
N LEU A 143 13.77 -3.00 12.53
CA LEU A 143 14.75 -2.58 13.54
C LEU A 143 16.22 -2.89 13.17
N PRO A 144 16.60 -4.13 12.80
CA PRO A 144 17.95 -4.40 12.32
C PRO A 144 18.22 -3.76 10.96
N MET A 145 17.24 -3.72 10.05
CA MET A 145 17.39 -3.08 8.74
C MET A 145 17.75 -1.59 8.85
N TRP A 146 17.19 -0.89 9.84
CA TRP A 146 17.48 0.52 10.10
C TRP A 146 18.99 0.79 10.25
N ARG A 147 19.74 -0.16 10.82
CA ARG A 147 21.19 -0.01 11.02
C ARG A 147 21.96 -0.04 9.70
N ASN A 148 21.44 -0.73 8.70
CA ASN A 148 22.05 -0.89 7.38
C ASN A 148 21.63 0.20 6.39
N PHE A 149 20.56 0.95 6.70
CA PHE A 149 20.15 2.07 5.87
C PHE A 149 21.20 3.19 5.93
N ASP A 150 21.56 3.67 4.74
CA ASP A 150 22.32 4.90 4.60
C ASP A 150 21.50 6.13 5.04
N GLU A 151 22.15 7.29 5.01
CA GLU A 151 21.52 8.54 5.42
C GLU A 151 20.32 8.91 4.53
N LEU A 152 20.36 8.58 3.24
CA LEU A 152 19.28 8.89 2.30
C LEU A 152 18.04 8.06 2.60
N TRP A 153 18.17 6.75 2.79
CA TRP A 153 17.08 5.83 3.11
C TRP A 153 16.47 6.11 4.48
N ARG A 154 17.29 6.44 5.48
CA ARG A 154 16.80 6.84 6.81
C ARG A 154 15.97 8.10 6.75
N GLN A 155 16.47 9.15 6.10
CA GLN A 155 15.73 10.40 5.96
C GLN A 155 14.45 10.21 5.16
N LEU A 156 14.48 9.41 4.09
CA LEU A 156 13.27 9.10 3.31
C LEU A 156 12.21 8.40 4.17
N ALA A 157 12.61 7.43 4.98
CA ALA A 157 11.69 6.71 5.88
C ALA A 157 11.09 7.64 6.95
N VAL A 158 11.90 8.53 7.53
CA VAL A 158 11.42 9.56 8.47
C VAL A 158 10.45 10.52 7.78
N ASP A 159 10.79 11.03 6.61
CA ASP A 159 9.97 11.98 5.85
C ASP A 159 8.61 11.38 5.47
N ALA A 160 8.61 10.15 4.95
CA ALA A 160 7.39 9.42 4.63
C ALA A 160 6.52 9.19 5.87
N SER A 161 7.14 8.75 6.98
CA SER A 161 6.43 8.50 8.24
C SER A 161 5.87 9.78 8.85
N ALA A 162 6.62 10.89 8.83
CA ALA A 162 6.18 12.18 9.33
C ALA A 162 5.03 12.75 8.48
N LEU A 163 5.11 12.62 7.15
CA LEU A 163 4.03 13.03 6.25
C LEU A 163 2.77 12.19 6.48
N ALA A 164 2.91 10.86 6.56
CA ALA A 164 1.79 9.96 6.85
C ALA A 164 1.14 10.29 8.20
N GLY A 165 1.95 10.48 9.25
CA GLY A 165 1.49 10.84 10.58
C GLY A 165 0.74 12.17 10.61
N ASN A 166 1.24 13.20 9.92
CA ASN A 166 0.56 14.49 9.83
C ASN A 166 -0.79 14.41 9.09
N ILE A 167 -0.86 13.67 7.98
CA ILE A 167 -2.12 13.46 7.24
C ILE A 167 -3.11 12.68 8.10
N LEU A 168 -2.67 11.60 8.74
CA LEU A 168 -3.53 10.76 9.60
C LEU A 168 -4.03 11.55 10.82
N MET A 169 -3.17 12.34 11.47
CA MET A 169 -3.55 13.21 12.59
C MET A 169 -4.60 14.24 12.16
N THR A 170 -4.41 14.87 11.00
CA THR A 170 -5.38 15.84 10.43
C THR A 170 -6.70 15.17 10.12
N MET A 171 -6.68 13.97 9.53
CA MET A 171 -7.88 13.18 9.25
C MET A 171 -8.62 12.80 10.53
N CYS A 172 -7.92 12.30 11.54
CA CYS A 172 -8.52 11.93 12.82
C CYS A 172 -9.16 13.14 13.52
N PHE A 173 -8.50 14.30 13.50
CA PHE A 173 -9.06 15.52 14.09
C PHE A 173 -10.26 16.04 13.31
N ALA A 174 -10.15 16.13 11.98
CA ALA A 174 -11.22 16.65 11.13
C ALA A 174 -12.44 15.72 11.13
N TRP A 175 -12.26 14.43 10.86
CA TRP A 175 -13.38 13.49 10.75
C TRP A 175 -13.84 13.00 12.13
N GLY A 176 -12.93 12.57 12.99
CA GLY A 176 -13.27 12.13 14.33
C GLY A 176 -13.85 13.26 15.19
N GLY A 177 -13.28 14.46 15.10
CA GLY A 177 -13.81 15.64 15.79
C GLY A 177 -15.17 16.08 15.25
N ALA A 178 -15.35 16.12 13.93
CA ALA A 178 -16.66 16.43 13.34
C ALA A 178 -17.73 15.38 13.68
N ALA A 179 -17.37 14.09 13.74
CA ALA A 179 -18.26 13.03 14.17
C ALA A 179 -18.65 13.18 15.65
N ALA A 180 -17.68 13.50 16.53
CA ALA A 180 -17.95 13.79 17.94
C ALA A 180 -18.85 15.02 18.14
N ALA A 181 -18.76 16.00 17.26
CA ALA A 181 -19.63 17.17 17.23
C ALA A 181 -21.00 16.91 16.57
N GLY A 182 -21.27 15.71 16.06
CA GLY A 182 -22.52 15.35 15.39
C GLY A 182 -22.68 15.95 13.99
N LEU A 183 -21.61 16.46 13.37
CA LEU A 183 -21.64 17.10 12.05
C LEU A 183 -21.61 16.09 10.90
N VAL A 184 -21.01 14.92 11.12
CA VAL A 184 -20.88 13.85 10.12
C VAL A 184 -21.02 12.49 10.81
N ALA A 185 -21.25 11.43 10.02
CA ALA A 185 -21.24 10.07 10.53
C ALA A 185 -19.85 9.66 11.05
N ALA A 186 -19.83 8.88 12.12
CA ALA A 186 -18.61 8.33 12.68
C ALA A 186 -17.89 7.41 11.67
N PRO A 187 -16.55 7.46 11.61
CA PRO A 187 -15.79 6.57 10.73
C PRO A 187 -16.02 5.12 11.13
N HIS A 188 -16.23 4.25 10.14
CA HIS A 188 -16.27 2.83 10.41
C HIS A 188 -14.87 2.36 10.84
N PRO A 189 -14.72 1.39 11.76
CA PRO A 189 -13.40 0.95 12.23
C PRO A 189 -12.46 0.50 11.10
N LEU A 190 -13.00 -0.15 10.06
CA LEU A 190 -12.23 -0.55 8.88
C LEU A 190 -11.79 0.63 8.01
N ASP A 191 -12.49 1.78 8.07
CA ASP A 191 -12.07 2.99 7.35
C ASP A 191 -10.78 3.54 7.96
N LEU A 192 -10.63 3.48 9.29
CA LEU A 192 -9.42 3.92 9.98
C LEU A 192 -8.22 3.02 9.62
N VAL A 193 -8.43 1.71 9.57
CA VAL A 193 -7.39 0.75 9.13
C VAL A 193 -7.00 1.05 7.68
N SER A 194 -7.98 1.14 6.79
CA SER A 194 -7.75 1.43 5.37
C SER A 194 -7.01 2.77 5.17
N ALA A 195 -7.41 3.79 5.92
CA ALA A 195 -6.80 5.10 5.87
C ALA A 195 -5.34 5.07 6.33
N ALA A 196 -5.03 4.39 7.43
CA ALA A 196 -3.66 4.27 7.91
C ALA A 196 -2.71 3.71 6.85
N PHE A 197 -3.09 2.60 6.20
CA PHE A 197 -2.30 1.97 5.14
C PHE A 197 -2.29 2.79 3.84
N GLY A 198 -3.45 3.31 3.42
CA GLY A 198 -3.58 4.11 2.21
C GLY A 198 -2.81 5.43 2.29
N ILE A 199 -2.86 6.12 3.42
CA ILE A 199 -2.10 7.34 3.68
C ILE A 199 -0.60 7.05 3.71
N PHE A 200 -0.18 5.94 4.31
CA PHE A 200 1.24 5.56 4.34
C PHE A 200 1.80 5.29 2.93
N LEU A 201 1.03 4.60 2.06
CA LEU A 201 1.38 4.47 0.64
C LEU A 201 1.52 5.85 -0.02
N LEU A 202 0.49 6.69 0.11
CA LEU A 202 0.48 8.02 -0.49
C LEU A 202 1.67 8.87 -0.03
N ALA A 203 1.95 8.86 1.27
CA ALA A 203 3.06 9.59 1.85
C ALA A 203 4.41 9.08 1.34
N THR A 204 4.56 7.77 1.17
CA THR A 204 5.76 7.16 0.58
C THR A 204 5.97 7.64 -0.86
N PHE A 205 4.93 7.63 -1.69
CA PHE A 205 5.01 8.18 -3.06
C PHE A 205 5.37 9.68 -3.04
N ILE A 206 4.75 10.49 -2.19
CA ILE A 206 5.08 11.92 -2.11
C ILE A 206 6.54 12.14 -1.67
N ALA A 207 7.01 11.40 -0.67
CA ALA A 207 8.37 11.53 -0.15
C ALA A 207 9.42 11.13 -1.21
N VAL A 208 9.22 9.99 -1.88
CA VAL A 208 10.09 9.51 -2.97
C VAL A 208 10.10 10.51 -4.13
N GLY A 209 8.94 11.04 -4.50
CA GLY A 209 8.80 11.99 -5.61
C GLY A 209 9.48 13.32 -5.36
N ARG A 210 9.36 13.86 -4.13
CA ARG A 210 10.03 15.10 -3.72
C ARG A 210 11.56 15.02 -3.78
N ARG A 211 12.11 13.82 -3.63
CA ARG A 211 13.56 13.57 -3.73
C ARG A 211 14.03 13.25 -5.16
N GLY A 212 13.14 13.30 -6.15
CA GLY A 212 13.50 13.12 -7.57
C GLY A 212 13.76 11.67 -8.00
N MET A 213 13.55 10.70 -7.11
CA MET A 213 13.84 9.27 -7.35
C MET A 213 12.84 8.57 -8.28
N MET A 214 11.76 9.26 -8.70
CA MET A 214 10.79 8.73 -9.66
C MET A 214 11.10 9.08 -11.12
N MET A 215 12.18 9.82 -11.36
CA MET A 215 12.57 10.20 -12.72
C MET A 215 13.42 9.07 -13.31
N PRO A 216 13.03 8.48 -14.46
CA PRO A 216 13.91 7.55 -15.16
C PRO A 216 15.14 8.32 -15.64
N SER A 217 16.33 7.82 -15.26
CA SER A 217 17.63 8.24 -15.81
C SER A 217 17.86 7.64 -17.19
#